data_AF-A0A0U1DVW6-F1
#
_entry.id   AF-A0A0U1DVW6-F1
#
_cell.length_a   1.000
_cell.length_b   1.000
_cell.length_c   1.000
_cell.angle_alpha   90.00
_cell.angle_beta   90.00
_cell.angle_gamma   90.00
#
_symmetry.space_group_name_H-M   'P 1'
#
loop_
_entity.id
_entity.type
_entity.pdbx_description
1 polymer ?
#
loop_
_entity_poly.entity_id
_entity_poly.type
_entity_poly.pdbx_seq_one_letter_code
_entity_poly.pdbx_strand_id
1 'polypeptide(L)'
;MLLVGGTTAILGAGAGAAVDDAIRSSGPELWQRADRSDAPRVSGLHLQYGADASSEVVVSWHTAARVSNPRVRYGTPNDGFGETVAADTVTYRDGQSGTEVRVHHARLTGLLPDTDYIYGAVHDGTSPELGTARTAPRGRAALRFTSFGDQSTPTLDAMVANAFGSDNRGSPAAGDITTAVENARPLFNVVNGDLCYANLSGDRIRTWSDWFENNSRSARHRPWMPLRATTRTSWATAPSDMAPIRRTSHCPIPARTPSCAACGTRSPRVRYG
;
A
#
# COMPACT_ATOMS: atom_id res chain seq x y z
N MET A 1 -24.86 23.33 -50.23
CA MET A 1 -25.22 22.55 -51.43
C MET A 1 -24.96 21.09 -51.10
N LEU A 2 -26.01 20.34 -50.78
CA LEU A 2 -25.99 18.88 -50.59
C LEU A 2 -25.54 18.22 -51.89
N LEU A 3 -24.74 17.16 -51.82
CA LEU A 3 -24.81 16.05 -52.76
C LEU A 3 -24.43 14.74 -52.06
N VAL A 4 -25.38 13.82 -52.13
CA VAL A 4 -25.40 12.45 -51.61
C VAL A 4 -24.90 11.51 -52.70
N GLY A 5 -24.25 10.42 -52.28
CA GLY A 5 -24.49 9.10 -52.87
C GLY A 5 -23.39 8.52 -53.76
N GLY A 6 -23.08 7.23 -53.51
CA GLY A 6 -22.33 6.40 -54.45
C GLY A 6 -21.64 5.19 -53.83
N THR A 7 -22.38 4.22 -53.30
CA THR A 7 -21.89 2.86 -53.04
C THR A 7 -21.82 2.08 -54.36
N THR A 8 -20.65 1.53 -54.69
CA THR A 8 -20.51 0.48 -55.69
C THR A 8 -19.58 -0.61 -55.17
N ALA A 9 -20.16 -1.79 -54.93
CA ALA A 9 -19.45 -3.04 -54.73
C ALA A 9 -19.12 -3.64 -56.10
N ILE A 10 -17.87 -4.04 -56.30
CA ILE A 10 -17.46 -4.88 -57.42
C ILE A 10 -16.79 -6.12 -56.83
N LEU A 11 -17.48 -7.26 -56.93
CA LEU A 11 -16.93 -8.60 -56.79
C LEU A 11 -16.24 -8.95 -58.10
N GLY A 12 -14.92 -9.16 -58.06
CA GLY A 12 -14.13 -9.63 -59.19
C GLY A 12 -13.15 -10.69 -58.71
N ALA A 13 -13.46 -11.96 -58.99
CA ALA A 13 -12.58 -13.10 -58.75
C ALA A 13 -11.41 -13.06 -59.75
N GLY A 14 -10.18 -13.08 -59.23
CA GLY A 14 -8.95 -13.21 -60.01
C GLY A 14 -7.99 -14.13 -59.28
N ALA A 15 -7.86 -15.35 -59.78
CA ALA A 15 -6.81 -16.28 -59.37
C ALA A 15 -5.44 -15.72 -59.82
N GLY A 16 -4.55 -15.51 -58.87
CA GLY A 16 -3.18 -15.07 -59.10
C GLY A 16 -2.28 -15.74 -58.06
N ALA A 17 -1.29 -16.47 -58.56
CA ALA A 17 -0.44 -17.41 -57.83
C ALA A 17 0.19 -16.85 -56.55
N ALA A 18 0.14 -17.68 -55.51
CA ALA A 18 0.91 -17.54 -54.30
C ALA A 18 2.41 -17.67 -54.58
N VAL A 19 3.18 -16.67 -54.15
CA VAL A 19 4.59 -16.83 -53.74
C VAL A 19 4.75 -16.07 -52.41
N ASP A 20 4.12 -16.62 -51.37
CA ASP A 20 4.46 -16.27 -50.00
C ASP A 20 5.82 -16.90 -49.67
N ASP A 21 6.90 -16.14 -49.83
CA ASP A 21 8.15 -16.44 -49.13
C ASP A 21 7.98 -16.02 -47.67
N ALA A 22 7.20 -16.82 -46.94
CA ALA A 22 7.06 -16.72 -45.51
C ALA A 22 8.36 -17.20 -44.87
N ILE A 23 9.21 -16.23 -44.49
CA ILE A 23 10.25 -16.44 -43.48
C ILE A 23 9.55 -16.98 -42.23
N ARG A 24 9.55 -18.31 -42.06
CA ARG A 24 9.20 -18.96 -40.80
C ARG A 24 10.28 -18.61 -39.80
N SER A 25 10.06 -17.50 -39.09
CA SER A 25 10.66 -17.33 -37.78
C SER A 25 10.03 -18.36 -36.85
N SER A 26 10.66 -19.53 -36.77
CA SER A 26 10.42 -20.50 -35.71
C SER A 26 11.05 -19.98 -34.42
N GLY A 27 10.53 -18.86 -33.91
CA GLY A 27 10.76 -18.48 -32.52
C GLY A 27 10.01 -19.45 -31.62
N PRO A 28 10.50 -19.76 -30.41
CA PRO A 28 9.72 -20.53 -29.46
C PRO A 28 8.41 -19.78 -29.25
N GLU A 29 7.31 -20.42 -29.65
CA GLU A 29 5.96 -20.03 -29.30
C GLU A 29 5.95 -20.02 -27.77
N LEU A 30 6.11 -18.83 -27.19
CA LEU A 30 5.96 -18.60 -25.77
C LEU A 30 4.51 -18.98 -25.50
N TRP A 31 4.32 -20.21 -25.04
CA TRP A 31 3.12 -20.66 -24.37
C TRP A 31 2.85 -19.65 -23.26
N GLN A 32 2.11 -18.59 -23.57
CA GLN A 32 1.41 -17.80 -22.59
C GLN A 32 0.38 -18.76 -22.01
N ARG A 33 0.84 -19.53 -21.01
CA ARG A 33 -0.05 -20.18 -20.08
C ARG A 33 -0.97 -19.07 -19.60
N ALA A 34 -2.24 -19.15 -20.01
CA ALA A 34 -3.28 -18.31 -19.44
C ALA A 34 -3.09 -18.38 -17.93
N ASP A 35 -2.81 -17.24 -17.32
CA ASP A 35 -2.48 -17.12 -15.90
C ASP A 35 -3.77 -17.44 -15.12
N ARG A 36 -4.08 -18.73 -15.00
CA ARG A 36 -5.07 -19.22 -14.05
C ARG A 36 -4.33 -19.35 -12.74
N SER A 37 -4.15 -18.22 -12.10
CA SER A 37 -3.75 -18.20 -10.73
C SER A 37 -4.96 -17.90 -9.87
N ASP A 38 -5.34 -18.90 -9.07
CA ASP A 38 -6.26 -18.72 -7.95
C ASP A 38 -5.60 -17.97 -6.77
N ALA A 39 -4.31 -17.59 -6.89
CA ALA A 39 -3.63 -16.84 -5.85
C ALA A 39 -4.17 -15.39 -5.82
N PRO A 40 -4.47 -14.85 -4.62
CA PRO A 40 -4.92 -13.46 -4.50
C PRO A 40 -3.86 -12.51 -5.06
N ARG A 41 -4.27 -11.42 -5.71
CA ARG A 41 -3.33 -10.36 -6.10
C ARG A 41 -2.60 -9.78 -4.89
N VAL A 42 -1.42 -9.19 -5.13
CA VAL A 42 -0.81 -8.26 -4.18
C VAL A 42 -1.77 -7.09 -3.95
N SER A 43 -2.12 -6.85 -2.69
CA SER A 43 -3.05 -5.77 -2.30
C SER A 43 -2.43 -4.93 -1.19
N GLY A 44 -2.76 -3.64 -1.17
CA GLY A 44 -2.26 -2.69 -0.18
C GLY A 44 -0.73 -2.58 -0.12
N LEU A 45 -0.06 -2.62 -1.28
CA LEU A 45 1.38 -2.43 -1.36
C LEU A 45 1.77 -1.06 -0.79
N HIS A 46 2.66 -1.04 0.19
CA HIS A 46 3.10 0.18 0.85
C HIS A 46 4.53 0.09 1.39
N LEU A 47 5.13 1.25 1.64
CA LEU A 47 6.49 1.41 2.11
C LEU A 47 6.57 2.02 3.51
N GLN A 48 7.58 1.60 4.26
CA GLN A 48 8.08 2.27 5.47
C GLN A 48 9.59 2.36 5.41
N TYR A 49 10.19 3.32 6.11
CA TYR A 49 11.62 3.27 6.38
C TYR A 49 11.91 2.25 7.50
N GLY A 50 13.08 1.62 7.41
CA GLY A 50 13.62 0.80 8.49
C GLY A 50 14.20 1.66 9.62
N ALA A 51 15.11 1.07 10.40
CA ALA A 51 15.76 1.77 11.51
C ALA A 51 16.73 2.86 11.02
N ASP A 52 17.30 2.69 9.82
CA ASP A 52 18.11 3.68 9.12
C ASP A 52 17.46 4.01 7.78
N ALA A 53 16.76 5.15 7.70
CA ALA A 53 16.10 5.59 6.47
C ALA A 53 17.07 5.81 5.28
N SER A 54 18.37 5.96 5.54
CA SER A 54 19.38 6.11 4.50
C SER A 54 19.83 4.79 3.86
N SER A 55 19.49 3.65 4.46
CA SER A 55 19.93 2.34 3.97
C SER A 55 18.91 1.21 4.10
N GLU A 56 17.73 1.48 4.68
CA GLU A 56 16.70 0.49 4.96
C GLU A 56 15.30 0.97 4.55
N VAL A 57 14.61 0.14 3.77
CA VAL A 57 13.21 0.30 3.38
C VAL A 57 12.48 -1.02 3.59
N VAL A 58 11.24 -0.97 4.06
CA VAL A 58 10.39 -2.16 4.20
C VAL A 58 9.22 -2.05 3.25
N VAL A 59 9.09 -3.07 2.40
CA VAL A 59 8.00 -3.23 1.45
C VAL A 59 7.00 -4.19 2.05
N SER A 60 5.74 -3.77 2.14
CA SER A 60 4.69 -4.55 2.79
C SER A 60 3.43 -4.64 1.94
N TRP A 61 2.73 -5.77 2.02
CA TRP A 61 1.45 -5.99 1.34
C TRP A 61 0.65 -7.08 2.05
N HIS A 62 -0.65 -7.17 1.74
CA HIS A 62 -1.56 -8.09 2.41
C HIS A 62 -2.17 -9.10 1.45
N THR A 63 -2.54 -10.25 2.01
CA THR A 63 -3.31 -11.30 1.34
C THR A 63 -4.36 -11.87 2.29
N ALA A 64 -5.55 -12.18 1.76
CA ALA A 64 -6.60 -12.85 2.51
C ALA A 64 -6.37 -14.37 2.58
N ALA A 65 -5.92 -14.96 1.47
CA ALA A 65 -5.55 -16.37 1.41
C ALA A 65 -4.06 -16.58 1.73
N ARG A 66 -3.70 -17.80 2.12
CA ARG A 66 -2.29 -18.18 2.27
C ARG A 66 -1.62 -18.20 0.89
N VAL A 67 -0.43 -17.62 0.82
CA VAL A 67 0.43 -17.61 -0.39
C VAL A 67 1.78 -18.25 -0.09
N SER A 68 2.45 -18.71 -1.15
CA SER A 68 3.77 -19.32 -1.10
C SER A 68 4.84 -18.39 -1.66
N ASN A 69 6.04 -18.45 -1.10
CA ASN A 69 7.22 -17.70 -1.56
C ASN A 69 6.98 -16.17 -1.73
N PRO A 70 6.40 -15.47 -0.74
CA PRO A 70 6.28 -14.02 -0.78
C PRO A 70 7.68 -13.39 -0.74
N ARG A 71 7.96 -12.49 -1.68
CA ARG A 71 9.28 -11.90 -1.90
C ARG A 71 9.21 -10.57 -2.62
N VAL A 72 10.28 -9.81 -2.54
CA VAL A 72 10.49 -8.58 -3.31
C VAL A 72 11.73 -8.74 -4.16
N ARG A 73 11.63 -8.37 -5.44
CA ARG A 73 12.76 -8.18 -6.34
C ARG A 73 13.02 -6.69 -6.47
N TYR A 74 14.27 -6.26 -6.41
CA TYR A 74 14.61 -4.83 -6.47
C TYR A 74 15.96 -4.56 -7.11
N GLY A 75 16.20 -3.29 -7.44
CA GLY A 75 17.48 -2.78 -7.92
C GLY A 75 17.36 -1.33 -8.34
N THR A 76 18.37 -0.80 -9.03
CA THR A 76 18.36 0.58 -9.51
C THR A 76 17.55 0.68 -10.81
N PRO A 77 17.01 1.86 -11.17
CA PRO A 77 16.35 2.06 -12.46
C PRO A 77 17.23 1.71 -13.68
N ASN A 78 18.56 1.84 -13.54
CA ASN A 78 19.50 1.58 -14.64
C ASN A 78 19.86 0.09 -14.76
N ASP A 79 19.92 -0.63 -13.65
CA ASP A 79 20.39 -2.03 -13.61
C ASP A 79 19.22 -3.03 -13.60
N GLY A 80 17.99 -2.56 -13.43
CA GLY A 80 16.81 -3.43 -13.33
C GLY A 80 16.71 -4.15 -11.99
N PHE A 81 16.02 -5.30 -11.95
CA PHE A 81 15.94 -6.13 -10.75
C PHE A 81 17.18 -7.03 -10.63
N GLY A 82 18.08 -6.70 -9.71
CA GLY A 82 19.31 -7.47 -9.44
C GLY A 82 19.25 -8.30 -8.15
N GLU A 83 18.41 -7.91 -7.19
CA GLU A 83 18.37 -8.49 -5.86
C GLU A 83 16.99 -9.08 -5.54
N THR A 84 16.93 -10.08 -4.67
CA THR A 84 15.68 -10.69 -4.20
C THR A 84 15.72 -10.92 -2.70
N VAL A 85 14.69 -10.48 -2.00
CA VAL A 85 14.52 -10.63 -0.55
C VAL A 85 13.22 -11.35 -0.26
N ALA A 86 13.27 -12.41 0.54
CA ALA A 86 12.07 -13.09 1.03
C ALA A 86 11.32 -12.20 2.03
N ALA A 87 9.99 -12.31 2.04
CA ALA A 87 9.16 -11.57 2.98
C ALA A 87 8.76 -12.43 4.18
N ASP A 88 8.91 -11.85 5.37
CA ASP A 88 8.36 -12.43 6.60
C ASP A 88 6.85 -12.25 6.62
N THR A 89 6.11 -13.30 6.99
CA THR A 89 4.64 -13.24 7.03
C THR A 89 4.15 -13.19 8.48
N VAL A 90 3.43 -12.14 8.81
CA VAL A 90 2.68 -12.00 10.06
C VAL A 90 1.20 -12.22 9.78
N THR A 91 0.49 -12.81 10.72
CA THR A 91 -0.94 -13.09 10.61
C THR A 91 -1.69 -12.42 11.74
N TYR A 92 -2.81 -11.78 11.41
CA TYR A 92 -3.75 -11.21 12.36
C TYR A 92 -5.15 -11.77 12.10
N ARG A 93 -5.91 -12.00 13.17
CA ARG A 93 -7.31 -12.41 13.09
C ARG A 93 -8.19 -11.29 13.59
N ASP A 94 -9.09 -10.81 12.75
CA ASP A 94 -10.04 -9.77 13.13
C ASP A 94 -11.00 -10.31 14.19
N GLY A 95 -11.13 -9.57 15.29
CA GLY A 95 -11.93 -9.98 16.44
C GLY A 95 -13.43 -9.91 16.21
N GLN A 96 -13.91 -9.23 15.16
CA GLN A 96 -15.34 -9.14 14.85
C GLN A 96 -15.78 -10.20 13.84
N SER A 97 -15.10 -10.30 12.71
CA SER A 97 -15.43 -11.24 11.64
C SER A 97 -14.79 -12.62 11.82
N GLY A 98 -13.73 -12.73 12.64
CA GLY A 98 -12.91 -13.94 12.72
C GLY A 98 -12.03 -14.18 11.49
N THR A 99 -12.07 -13.28 10.50
CA THR A 99 -11.27 -13.35 9.27
C THR A 99 -9.80 -13.24 9.59
N GLU A 100 -9.01 -14.11 8.97
CA GLU A 100 -7.56 -14.12 9.11
C GLU A 100 -6.92 -13.39 7.92
N VAL A 101 -6.13 -12.36 8.21
CA VAL A 101 -5.38 -11.56 7.24
C VAL A 101 -3.89 -11.81 7.43
N ARG A 102 -3.17 -11.95 6.32
CA ARG A 102 -1.72 -12.09 6.30
C ARG A 102 -1.11 -10.80 5.78
N VAL A 103 -0.05 -10.36 6.45
CA VAL A 103 0.80 -9.29 5.96
C VAL A 103 2.20 -9.81 5.75
N HIS A 104 2.78 -9.46 4.61
CA HIS A 104 4.11 -9.85 4.19
C HIS A 104 5.03 -8.63 4.27
N HIS A 105 6.23 -8.80 4.83
CA HIS A 105 7.22 -7.75 5.02
C HIS A 105 8.56 -8.16 4.44
N ALA A 106 8.99 -7.51 3.36
CA ALA A 106 10.35 -7.64 2.85
C ALA A 106 11.18 -6.45 3.31
N ARG A 107 12.20 -6.70 4.13
CA ARG A 107 13.14 -5.67 4.59
C ARG A 107 14.35 -5.59 3.66
N LEU A 108 14.40 -4.50 2.90
CA LEU A 108 15.52 -4.12 2.06
C LEU A 108 16.56 -3.42 2.94
N THR A 109 17.79 -3.91 2.96
CA THR A 109 18.89 -3.36 3.78
C THR A 109 20.16 -3.19 2.96
N GLY A 110 21.10 -2.37 3.44
CA GLY A 110 22.35 -2.13 2.73
C GLY A 110 22.16 -1.30 1.47
N LEU A 111 21.05 -0.56 1.38
CA LEU A 111 20.78 0.36 0.29
C LEU A 111 21.75 1.55 0.35
N LEU A 112 22.05 2.10 -0.81
CA LEU A 112 22.83 3.32 -0.92
C LEU A 112 21.97 4.52 -0.47
N PRO A 113 22.53 5.48 0.28
CA PRO A 113 21.82 6.72 0.63
C PRO A 113 21.43 7.55 -0.59
N ASP A 114 20.36 8.33 -0.44
CA ASP A 114 19.82 9.25 -1.47
C ASP A 114 19.69 8.64 -2.88
N THR A 115 19.29 7.37 -2.94
CA THR A 115 19.26 6.58 -4.17
C THR A 115 17.84 6.11 -4.47
N ASP A 116 17.44 6.23 -5.75
CA ASP A 116 16.18 5.71 -6.25
C ASP A 116 16.32 4.22 -6.59
N TYR A 117 15.32 3.44 -6.18
CA TYR A 117 15.18 2.01 -6.43
C TYR A 117 13.85 1.72 -7.09
N ILE A 118 13.84 0.72 -7.96
CA ILE A 118 12.62 0.06 -8.44
C ILE A 118 12.46 -1.26 -7.71
N TYR A 119 11.23 -1.68 -7.46
CA TYR A 119 10.96 -2.97 -6.88
C TYR A 119 9.64 -3.59 -7.39
N GLY A 120 9.54 -4.91 -7.27
CA GLY A 120 8.31 -5.67 -7.52
C GLY A 120 8.03 -6.63 -6.37
N ALA A 121 6.88 -6.47 -5.72
CA ALA A 121 6.38 -7.41 -4.72
C ALA A 121 5.62 -8.53 -5.40
N VAL A 122 5.90 -9.78 -5.01
CA VAL A 122 5.36 -10.96 -5.68
C VAL A 122 5.29 -12.14 -4.72
N HIS A 123 4.37 -13.05 -4.98
CA HIS A 123 4.35 -14.41 -4.43
C HIS A 123 4.01 -15.38 -5.57
N ASP A 124 4.10 -16.68 -5.31
CA ASP A 124 3.83 -17.65 -6.37
C ASP A 124 2.37 -17.52 -6.84
N GLY A 125 2.19 -17.58 -8.17
CA GLY A 125 0.90 -17.38 -8.83
C GLY A 125 0.51 -15.91 -9.09
N THR A 126 1.22 -14.88 -8.65
CA THR A 126 0.83 -13.49 -9.04
C THR A 126 1.82 -12.90 -10.03
N SER A 127 1.32 -11.99 -10.87
CA SER A 127 2.17 -10.99 -11.50
C SER A 127 2.73 -10.03 -10.42
N PRO A 128 3.99 -9.57 -10.54
CA PRO A 128 4.55 -8.62 -9.59
C PRO A 128 3.80 -7.28 -9.60
N GLU A 129 3.49 -6.75 -8.42
CA GLU A 129 3.02 -5.37 -8.26
C GLU A 129 4.23 -4.45 -8.08
N LEU A 130 4.33 -3.44 -8.94
CA LEU A 130 5.52 -2.59 -9.05
C LEU A 130 5.43 -1.32 -8.21
N GLY A 131 6.57 -0.89 -7.71
CA GLY A 131 6.74 0.36 -6.99
C GLY A 131 8.13 0.94 -7.11
N THR A 132 8.33 2.07 -6.45
CA THR A 132 9.63 2.78 -6.39
C THR A 132 9.93 3.16 -4.96
N ALA A 133 11.19 3.26 -4.57
CA ALA A 133 11.59 3.75 -3.26
C ALA A 133 12.78 4.69 -3.40
N ARG A 134 12.84 5.72 -2.56
CA ARG A 134 14.03 6.57 -2.41
C ARG A 134 14.53 6.50 -0.99
N THR A 135 15.80 6.14 -0.79
CA THR A 135 16.45 6.21 0.52
C THR A 135 16.71 7.65 0.92
N ALA A 136 16.70 7.93 2.22
CA ALA A 136 17.03 9.25 2.73
C ALA A 136 18.52 9.57 2.51
N PRO A 137 18.88 10.86 2.38
CA PRO A 137 20.29 11.27 2.42
C PRO A 137 20.91 10.97 3.78
N ARG A 138 22.22 10.71 3.78
CA ARG A 138 22.99 10.53 5.01
C ARG A 138 23.48 11.89 5.54
N GLY A 139 23.32 12.13 6.83
CA GLY A 139 23.77 13.37 7.47
C GLY A 139 22.77 14.53 7.33
N ARG A 140 23.27 15.77 7.40
CA ARG A 140 22.42 16.97 7.30
C ARG A 140 22.14 17.28 5.83
N ALA A 141 20.88 17.19 5.45
CA ALA A 141 20.39 17.58 4.14
C ALA A 141 19.00 18.20 4.26
N ALA A 142 18.62 19.02 3.28
CA ALA A 142 17.24 19.47 3.17
C ALA A 142 16.36 18.28 2.77
N LEU A 143 15.21 18.14 3.42
CA LEU A 143 14.20 17.16 3.06
C LEU A 143 12.81 17.78 3.12
N ARG A 144 11.89 17.18 2.35
CA ARG A 144 10.46 17.49 2.39
C ARG A 144 9.73 16.28 2.96
N PHE A 145 8.84 16.52 3.92
CA PHE A 145 7.88 15.52 4.38
C PHE A 145 6.50 16.16 4.46
N THR A 146 5.48 15.33 4.41
CA THR A 146 4.08 15.71 4.69
C THR A 146 3.67 15.16 6.04
N SER A 147 2.70 15.80 6.67
CA SER A 147 2.12 15.33 7.93
C SER A 147 0.62 15.55 7.89
N PHE A 148 -0.15 14.49 8.10
CA PHE A 148 -1.61 14.48 8.08
C PHE A 148 -2.13 13.32 8.93
N GLY A 149 -3.37 13.38 9.38
CA GLY A 149 -4.03 12.34 10.16
C GLY A 149 -5.52 12.32 9.84
N ASP A 150 -6.27 11.47 10.56
CA ASP A 150 -7.73 11.47 10.50
C ASP A 150 -8.26 11.26 9.06
N GLN A 151 -7.55 10.44 8.27
CA GLN A 151 -7.75 10.35 6.83
C GLN A 151 -9.10 9.71 6.48
N SER A 152 -9.47 8.63 7.16
CA SER A 152 -10.58 7.75 6.79
C SER A 152 -10.44 7.12 5.39
N THR A 153 -11.51 6.51 4.87
CA THR A 153 -11.60 5.89 3.54
C THR A 153 -12.17 6.86 2.49
N PRO A 154 -11.83 6.71 1.20
CA PRO A 154 -12.42 7.52 0.15
C PRO A 154 -13.89 7.14 -0.08
N THR A 155 -14.80 8.10 0.14
CA THR A 155 -16.24 7.92 -0.11
C THR A 155 -16.84 9.19 -0.69
N LEU A 156 -17.52 9.09 -1.83
CA LEU A 156 -18.18 10.24 -2.47
C LEU A 156 -19.54 10.58 -1.85
N ASP A 157 -20.33 9.56 -1.47
CA ASP A 157 -21.64 9.70 -0.83
C ASP A 157 -21.95 8.48 0.04
N ALA A 158 -22.53 8.71 1.23
CA ALA A 158 -22.80 7.64 2.20
C ALA A 158 -23.94 6.70 1.78
N MET A 159 -24.96 7.20 1.08
CA MET A 159 -26.05 6.36 0.55
C MET A 159 -25.54 5.50 -0.61
N VAL A 160 -24.70 6.06 -1.48
CA VAL A 160 -24.05 5.31 -2.57
C VAL A 160 -23.11 4.25 -2.00
N ALA A 161 -22.27 4.58 -1.02
CA ALA A 161 -21.39 3.62 -0.37
C ALA A 161 -22.17 2.45 0.23
N ASN A 162 -23.27 2.74 0.93
CA ASN A 162 -24.14 1.72 1.52
C ASN A 162 -24.79 0.82 0.45
N ALA A 163 -25.18 1.38 -0.71
CA ALA A 163 -25.70 0.60 -1.83
C ALA A 163 -24.67 -0.42 -2.39
N PHE A 164 -23.37 -0.15 -2.25
CA PHE A 164 -22.28 -1.08 -2.59
C PHE A 164 -21.74 -1.88 -1.39
N GLY A 165 -22.48 -1.88 -0.27
CA GLY A 165 -22.15 -2.64 0.94
C GLY A 165 -20.96 -2.10 1.71
N SER A 166 -20.61 -0.82 1.56
CA SER A 166 -19.66 -0.12 2.41
C SER A 166 -20.41 0.70 3.45
N ASP A 167 -20.13 0.46 4.73
CA ASP A 167 -20.63 1.25 5.86
C ASP A 167 -19.53 2.13 6.48
N ASN A 168 -18.42 2.29 5.76
CA ASN A 168 -17.27 3.07 6.20
C ASN A 168 -17.64 4.56 6.30
N ARG A 169 -17.16 5.23 7.34
CA ARG A 169 -17.33 6.70 7.51
C ARG A 169 -16.28 7.48 6.72
N GLY A 170 -16.33 7.37 5.40
CA GLY A 170 -15.38 8.02 4.49
C GLY A 170 -15.73 9.46 4.11
N SER A 171 -14.85 10.09 3.34
CA SER A 171 -15.11 11.40 2.71
C SER A 171 -14.33 11.54 1.39
N PRO A 172 -14.69 12.48 0.50
CA PRO A 172 -13.91 12.75 -0.70
C PRO A 172 -12.47 13.18 -0.39
N ALA A 173 -12.28 13.93 0.71
CA ALA A 173 -10.98 14.44 1.14
C ALA A 173 -9.97 13.32 1.42
N ALA A 174 -10.43 12.14 1.86
CA ALA A 174 -9.58 10.96 2.06
C ALA A 174 -8.90 10.50 0.76
N GLY A 175 -9.62 10.62 -0.36
CA GLY A 175 -9.10 10.36 -1.70
C GLY A 175 -8.08 11.42 -2.15
N ASP A 176 -8.40 12.69 -1.92
CA ASP A 176 -7.60 13.84 -2.35
C ASP A 176 -6.22 13.92 -1.68
N ILE A 177 -6.08 13.37 -0.47
CA ILE A 177 -4.79 13.35 0.25
C ILE A 177 -3.68 12.69 -0.58
N THR A 178 -3.99 11.58 -1.27
CA THR A 178 -2.98 10.91 -2.11
C THR A 178 -2.53 11.78 -3.28
N THR A 179 -3.45 12.49 -3.92
CA THR A 179 -3.14 13.46 -4.97
C THR A 179 -2.31 14.62 -4.42
N ALA A 180 -2.64 15.14 -3.23
CA ALA A 180 -1.89 16.21 -2.59
C ALA A 180 -0.44 15.77 -2.25
N VAL A 181 -0.26 14.55 -1.75
CA VAL A 181 1.06 13.95 -1.49
C VAL A 181 1.87 13.83 -2.79
N GLU A 182 1.28 13.30 -3.84
CA GLU A 182 1.97 13.12 -5.12
C GLU A 182 2.33 14.45 -5.80
N ASN A 183 1.52 15.50 -5.59
CA ASN A 183 1.85 16.87 -6.01
C ASN A 183 3.01 17.46 -5.19
N ALA A 184 3.03 17.23 -3.88
CA ALA A 184 4.09 17.73 -2.99
C ALA A 184 5.42 16.98 -3.19
N ARG A 185 5.38 15.73 -3.65
CA ARG A 185 6.55 14.83 -3.82
C ARG A 185 7.48 14.81 -2.60
N PRO A 186 6.97 14.52 -1.39
CA PRO A 186 7.82 14.41 -0.21
C PRO A 186 8.78 13.22 -0.33
N LEU A 187 9.81 13.20 0.52
CA LEU A 187 10.64 12.02 0.73
C LEU A 187 9.85 10.94 1.48
N PHE A 188 9.07 11.34 2.49
CA PHE A 188 8.19 10.46 3.26
C PHE A 188 6.99 11.22 3.84
N ASN A 189 6.00 10.46 4.32
CA ASN A 189 4.80 10.97 4.94
C ASN A 189 4.77 10.57 6.41
N VAL A 190 4.35 11.46 7.29
CA VAL A 190 4.05 11.16 8.69
C VAL A 190 2.52 11.09 8.84
N VAL A 191 2.01 9.92 9.22
CA VAL A 191 0.56 9.71 9.36
C VAL A 191 0.20 9.80 10.85
N ASN A 192 -0.39 10.90 11.26
CA ASN A 192 -0.64 11.32 12.64
C ASN A 192 -1.80 10.57 13.33
N GLY A 193 -1.88 9.25 13.16
CA GLY A 193 -2.93 8.43 13.75
C GLY A 193 -4.28 8.55 13.07
N ASP A 194 -5.26 7.81 13.61
CA ASP A 194 -6.65 7.72 13.14
C ASP A 194 -6.75 7.51 11.62
N LEU A 195 -6.33 6.32 11.20
CA LEU A 195 -6.11 5.96 9.80
C LEU A 195 -7.41 5.83 9.01
N CYS A 196 -8.17 4.75 9.24
CA CYS A 196 -9.34 4.39 8.43
C CYS A 196 -10.65 4.33 9.22
N TYR A 197 -10.61 4.48 10.55
CA TYR A 197 -11.75 4.32 11.46
C TYR A 197 -12.52 2.99 11.32
N ALA A 198 -11.82 1.89 11.00
CA ALA A 198 -12.43 0.55 10.91
C ALA A 198 -13.20 0.13 12.17
N ASN A 199 -12.85 0.66 13.34
CA ASN A 199 -13.57 0.40 14.59
C ASN A 199 -15.02 0.93 14.61
N LEU A 200 -15.40 1.79 13.67
CA LEU A 200 -16.75 2.35 13.52
C LEU A 200 -17.57 1.65 12.42
N SER A 201 -16.98 0.67 11.72
CA SER A 201 -17.61 -0.09 10.63
C SER A 201 -18.00 -1.50 11.08
N GLY A 202 -19.06 -2.03 10.46
CA GLY A 202 -19.47 -3.43 10.56
C GLY A 202 -18.54 -4.39 9.82
N ASP A 203 -17.91 -3.95 8.73
CA ASP A 203 -16.88 -4.70 7.99
C ASP A 203 -15.51 -4.01 8.09
N ARG A 204 -14.80 -4.35 9.18
CA ARG A 204 -13.48 -3.79 9.48
C ARG A 204 -12.43 -4.16 8.44
N ILE A 205 -12.49 -5.38 7.91
CA ILE A 205 -11.51 -5.87 6.94
C ILE A 205 -11.66 -5.09 5.65
N ARG A 206 -12.90 -4.92 5.17
CA ARG A 206 -13.18 -4.07 4.01
C ARG A 206 -12.74 -2.63 4.22
N THR A 207 -12.99 -2.04 5.40
CA THR A 207 -12.53 -0.67 5.71
C THR A 207 -11.01 -0.53 5.56
N TRP A 208 -10.24 -1.49 6.06
CA TRP A 208 -8.79 -1.51 5.89
C TRP A 208 -8.39 -1.69 4.44
N SER A 209 -9.02 -2.62 3.73
CA SER A 209 -8.76 -2.82 2.30
C SER A 209 -9.01 -1.54 1.50
N ASP A 210 -10.15 -0.87 1.68
CA ASP A 210 -10.48 0.37 0.97
C ASP A 210 -9.46 1.49 1.25
N TRP A 211 -8.97 1.60 2.49
CA TRP A 211 -7.94 2.56 2.87
C TRP A 211 -6.60 2.26 2.18
N PHE A 212 -6.21 0.98 2.14
CA PHE A 212 -4.97 0.57 1.50
C PHE A 212 -5.02 0.68 -0.02
N GLU A 213 -6.13 0.30 -0.66
CA GLU A 213 -6.32 0.49 -2.10
C GLU A 213 -6.21 1.97 -2.49
N ASN A 214 -6.80 2.86 -1.68
CA ASN A 214 -6.65 4.29 -1.84
C ASN A 214 -5.19 4.73 -1.77
N ASN A 215 -4.51 4.33 -0.69
CA ASN A 215 -3.21 4.86 -0.33
C ASN A 215 -2.06 4.23 -1.09
N SER A 216 -2.18 2.99 -1.57
CA SER A 216 -1.17 2.33 -2.41
C SER A 216 -0.87 3.09 -3.69
N ARG A 217 -1.77 3.97 -4.15
CA ARG A 217 -1.50 4.92 -5.25
C ARG A 217 -0.30 5.84 -4.98
N SER A 218 0.04 6.09 -3.72
CA SER A 218 1.21 6.86 -3.28
C SER A 218 2.17 6.03 -2.41
N ALA A 219 1.64 5.21 -1.50
CA ALA A 219 2.42 4.48 -0.49
C ALA A 219 3.35 3.42 -1.08
N ARG A 220 3.12 2.94 -2.32
CA ARG A 220 4.07 2.07 -3.04
C ARG A 220 5.25 2.83 -3.69
N HIS A 221 5.25 4.16 -3.60
CA HIS A 221 6.27 5.02 -4.18
C HIS A 221 7.05 5.83 -3.14
N ARG A 222 6.47 6.04 -1.96
CA ARG A 222 7.03 6.84 -0.87
C ARG A 222 6.68 6.22 0.47
N PRO A 223 7.60 6.21 1.45
CA PRO A 223 7.28 5.71 2.79
C PRO A 223 6.17 6.49 3.50
N TRP A 224 5.26 5.75 4.14
CA TRP A 224 4.22 6.29 5.02
C TRP A 224 4.50 5.80 6.43
N MET A 225 4.86 6.71 7.33
CA MET A 225 5.32 6.43 8.68
C MET A 225 4.18 6.71 9.67
N PRO A 226 3.38 5.69 10.05
CA PRO A 226 2.29 5.86 10.99
C PRO A 226 2.82 6.15 12.40
N LEU A 227 2.24 7.14 13.05
CA LEU A 227 2.44 7.43 14.46
C LEU A 227 1.26 6.94 15.27
N ARG A 228 1.55 6.55 16.53
CA ARG A 228 0.51 6.08 17.45
C ARG A 228 -0.48 7.19 17.79
N ALA A 229 -1.71 7.06 17.30
CA ALA A 229 -2.85 7.88 17.71
C ALA A 229 -3.06 7.88 19.24
N THR A 230 -3.64 8.96 19.76
CA THR A 230 -3.97 9.17 21.19
C THR A 230 -5.17 8.33 21.66
N THR A 231 -6.06 7.90 20.77
CA THR A 231 -7.20 7.05 21.14
C THR A 231 -6.77 5.58 21.30
N ARG A 232 -7.08 5.01 22.46
CA ARG A 232 -6.73 3.62 22.86
C ARG A 232 -7.27 2.53 21.92
N THR A 233 -8.20 2.87 21.02
CA THR A 233 -9.04 1.89 20.29
C THR A 233 -8.63 1.70 18.83
N SER A 234 -8.11 2.71 18.13
CA SER A 234 -7.75 2.59 16.69
C SER A 234 -6.60 1.62 16.42
N TRP A 235 -5.76 1.36 17.43
CA TRP A 235 -4.67 0.39 17.40
C TRP A 235 -5.08 -1.05 17.65
N ALA A 236 -6.17 -1.28 18.39
CA ALA A 236 -6.63 -2.63 18.71
C ALA A 236 -7.21 -3.35 17.48
N THR A 237 -7.55 -2.60 16.44
CA THR A 237 -8.12 -3.08 15.18
C THR A 237 -7.20 -2.87 13.99
N ALA A 238 -6.00 -2.32 14.19
CA ALA A 238 -5.06 -2.08 13.10
C ALA A 238 -4.29 -3.35 12.73
N PRO A 239 -4.10 -3.64 11.44
CA PRO A 239 -3.17 -4.69 11.05
C PRO A 239 -1.78 -4.36 11.60
N SER A 240 -1.05 -5.41 11.96
CA SER A 240 0.21 -5.35 12.72
C SER A 240 1.35 -4.65 11.97
N ASP A 241 1.15 -4.33 10.70
CA ASP A 241 2.07 -3.64 9.79
C ASP A 241 2.08 -2.13 9.92
N MET A 242 1.01 -1.54 10.48
CA MET A 242 0.94 -0.12 10.78
C MET A 242 1.52 0.25 12.15
N ALA A 243 2.02 -0.73 12.90
CA ALA A 243 2.91 -0.47 14.03
C ALA A 243 4.31 -0.16 13.51
N PRO A 244 5.06 0.78 14.13
CA PRO A 244 6.46 0.99 13.76
C PRO A 244 7.19 -0.35 13.86
N ILE A 245 7.95 -0.70 12.81
CA ILE A 245 8.71 -1.95 12.73
C ILE A 245 9.65 -2.04 13.94
N ARG A 246 9.21 -2.76 14.97
CA ARG A 246 9.96 -2.94 16.20
C ARG A 246 11.00 -4.02 15.97
N ARG A 247 12.28 -3.68 16.20
CA ARG A 247 13.23 -4.66 16.75
C ARG A 247 12.59 -5.27 17.99
N THR A 248 12.70 -6.58 18.12
CA THR A 248 12.54 -7.34 19.36
C THR A 248 12.95 -6.54 20.59
N SER A 249 11.95 -5.98 21.28
CA SER A 249 12.03 -5.59 22.68
C SER A 249 10.62 -5.70 23.21
N HIS A 250 10.40 -6.79 23.94
CA HIS A 250 9.23 -6.98 24.79
C HIS A 250 9.02 -5.68 25.57
N CYS A 251 7.86 -5.05 25.39
CA CYS A 251 7.31 -4.19 26.41
C CYS A 251 6.37 -5.09 27.21
N PRO A 252 6.79 -5.62 28.37
CA PRO A 252 5.88 -6.34 29.24
C PRO A 252 4.90 -5.28 29.76
N ILE A 253 3.63 -5.39 29.39
CA ILE A 253 2.56 -4.72 30.12
C ILE A 253 2.28 -5.64 31.32
N PRO A 254 2.70 -5.29 32.55
CA PRO A 254 2.21 -6.02 33.71
C PRO A 254 0.72 -5.70 33.85
N ALA A 255 -0.10 -6.74 33.70
CA ALA A 255 -1.46 -6.72 34.20
C ALA A 255 -1.41 -6.52 35.72
N ARG A 256 -1.70 -5.32 36.20
CA ARG A 256 -2.29 -5.01 37.51
C ARG A 256 -2.41 -3.51 37.69
N THR A 257 -3.64 -3.03 37.79
CA THR A 257 -3.98 -1.81 38.53
C THR A 257 -3.54 -1.97 39.99
N PRO A 258 -3.00 -0.91 40.59
CA PRO A 258 -3.41 -0.55 41.93
C PRO A 258 -3.98 0.87 41.92
N SER A 259 -5.13 1.00 42.56
CA SER A 259 -5.67 2.27 43.05
C SER A 259 -4.58 3.00 43.86
N CYS A 260 -4.35 4.27 43.56
CA CYS A 260 -3.76 5.21 44.51
C CYS A 260 -4.69 6.42 44.63
N ALA A 261 -5.47 6.41 45.70
CA ALA A 261 -5.92 7.62 46.36
C ALA A 261 -4.71 8.44 46.84
N ALA A 262 -4.94 9.74 47.03
CA ALA A 262 -4.06 10.76 47.61
C ALA A 262 -3.15 11.57 46.65
N CYS A 263 -3.70 12.66 46.12
CA CYS A 263 -3.09 13.99 46.12
C CYS A 263 -4.23 14.99 45.84
N GLY A 264 -4.69 15.81 46.79
CA GLY A 264 -3.91 16.86 47.42
C GLY A 264 -4.19 18.17 46.68
N THR A 265 -5.18 18.90 47.16
CA THR A 265 -5.64 20.20 46.65
C THR A 265 -4.53 21.25 46.57
N ARG A 266 -4.38 21.91 45.41
CA ARG A 266 -4.01 23.34 45.30
C ARG A 266 -4.20 23.85 43.86
N SER A 267 -5.07 24.85 43.72
CA SER A 267 -5.34 25.59 42.49
C SER A 267 -4.59 26.93 42.55
N PRO A 268 -3.81 27.34 41.53
CA PRO A 268 -3.31 28.70 41.46
C PRO A 268 -4.31 29.58 40.69
N ARG A 269 -4.81 30.62 41.37
CA ARG A 269 -5.60 31.71 40.77
C ARG A 269 -4.73 32.50 39.79
N VAL A 270 -5.19 32.66 38.55
CA VAL A 270 -4.69 33.66 37.60
C VAL A 270 -5.44 34.96 37.87
N ARG A 271 -4.72 36.05 38.16
CA ARG A 271 -5.26 37.43 38.14
C ARG A 271 -5.05 37.98 36.73
N TYR A 272 -6.11 38.45 36.10
CA TYR A 272 -6.02 39.36 34.96
C TYR A 272 -5.97 40.80 35.49
N GLY A 273 -5.05 41.59 34.93
CA GLY A 273 -5.06 43.05 35.01
C GLY A 273 -5.93 43.65 33.91
#